data_AF-G0P1H4-F1
#
_entry.id   AF-G0P1H4-F1
#
_cell.length_a   1.000
_cell.length_b   1.000
_cell.length_c   1.000
_cell.angle_alpha   90.00
_cell.angle_beta   90.00
_cell.angle_gamma   90.00
#
_symmetry.space_group_name_H-M   'P 1'
#
loop_
_entity.id
_entity.type
_entity.pdbx_description
1 polymer ?
#
loop_
_entity_poly.entity_id
_entity_poly.type
_entity_poly.pdbx_seq_one_letter_code
_entity_poly.pdbx_strand_id
1 'polypeptide(L)'
;MKPSQLRKIDFRGFLLRDFDNGIYEAVNKSTVYNLLSEQKTHSPILIVKTFKDYTKAMVLEATHRICSVLQRKRDKDAENFEFKTYVYEIGDDFDTGFDNSAPLVPNSSQKTDITRFPPNLLSLIHQTFGREFNKSLAQFSRFQQAVVLKSILSRYVSDEQKEQVLLELHNNNATPILDLYKKCFHEGIVAAEFSNDHTEKSPYFSFFMPPKTGDVFLQQMDVLPTANKTHFLILKACLISDSMTADLISSYVGQNIDANQLRTKLNEIIHNDDDDLEFEGTDKTAETTRKPTGRKGAPKDGFKVVEATSVSVIPENSVVQCIEKVKLEHIDKLKEKSCSIIVVNPFTDSNWFQMVLTKFTGGIRFGVLGGSAAVAIGPHIKPGAEIRAANIKMLLIKMMSKEETTGRKLDVTLFQLA
;
A
#
# COMPACT_ATOMS: atom_id res chain seq x y z
N MET A 1 -34.53 -9.12 2.25
CA MET A 1 -35.19 -7.83 2.61
C MET A 1 -35.92 -7.32 1.38
N LYS A 2 -37.04 -6.60 1.54
CA LYS A 2 -37.74 -5.91 0.44
C LYS A 2 -37.36 -4.43 0.41
N PRO A 3 -37.31 -3.76 -0.75
CA PRO A 3 -37.02 -2.32 -0.84
C PRO A 3 -37.95 -1.45 0.02
N SER A 4 -39.22 -1.83 0.12
CA SER A 4 -40.20 -1.15 0.98
C SER A 4 -39.86 -1.19 2.47
N GLN A 5 -39.06 -2.16 2.92
CA GLN A 5 -38.57 -2.25 4.30
C GLN A 5 -37.41 -1.27 4.55
N LEU A 6 -36.54 -1.02 3.56
CA LEU A 6 -35.46 -0.03 3.67
C LEU A 6 -36.03 1.35 4.04
N ARG A 7 -37.15 1.72 3.42
CA ARG A 7 -37.76 3.04 3.59
C ARG A 7 -38.43 3.25 4.96
N LYS A 8 -38.38 2.27 5.85
CA LYS A 8 -38.87 2.34 7.24
C LYS A 8 -37.73 2.48 8.25
N ILE A 9 -36.48 2.43 7.80
CA ILE A 9 -35.28 2.47 8.62
C ILE A 9 -34.64 3.84 8.44
N ASP A 10 -34.29 4.51 9.55
CA ASP A 10 -33.40 5.65 9.57
C ASP A 10 -31.98 5.15 9.30
N PHE A 11 -31.45 5.51 8.14
CA PHE A 11 -30.13 5.08 7.71
C PHE A 11 -29.11 6.20 7.90
N ARG A 12 -27.98 5.81 8.49
CA ARG A 12 -26.74 6.60 8.46
C ARG A 12 -25.73 5.93 7.55
N GLY A 13 -24.74 6.68 7.10
CA GLY A 13 -23.71 6.15 6.21
C GLY A 13 -22.56 7.13 6.01
N PHE A 14 -21.85 6.96 4.91
CA PHE A 14 -20.67 7.75 4.57
C PHE A 14 -19.67 7.71 5.74
N LEU A 15 -19.42 6.52 6.26
CA LEU A 15 -18.67 6.34 7.51
C LEU A 15 -17.19 6.65 7.31
N LEU A 16 -16.56 6.02 6.31
CA LEU A 16 -15.15 6.25 5.97
C LEU A 16 -14.93 7.16 4.75
N ARG A 17 -15.90 7.26 3.84
CA ARG A 17 -15.79 8.05 2.59
C ARG A 17 -16.83 9.16 2.56
N ASP A 18 -16.50 10.26 1.90
CA ASP A 18 -17.44 11.36 1.62
C ASP A 18 -18.50 10.96 0.58
N PHE A 19 -19.56 11.75 0.50
CA PHE A 19 -20.52 11.63 -0.58
C PHE A 19 -19.90 12.08 -1.90
N ASP A 20 -19.73 11.13 -2.83
CA ASP A 20 -19.34 11.41 -4.21
C ASP A 20 -20.57 11.62 -5.12
N ASN A 21 -20.72 12.84 -5.66
CA ASN A 21 -21.80 13.22 -6.57
C ASN A 21 -21.74 12.48 -7.91
N GLY A 22 -20.54 12.29 -8.47
CA GLY A 22 -20.37 11.60 -9.75
C GLY A 22 -20.78 10.13 -9.65
N ILE A 23 -20.39 9.45 -8.58
CA ILE A 23 -20.83 8.08 -8.30
C ILE A 23 -22.35 8.06 -8.07
N TYR A 24 -22.89 9.00 -7.28
CA TYR A 24 -24.32 9.06 -7.03
C TYR A 24 -25.12 9.20 -8.32
N GLU A 25 -24.75 10.13 -9.20
CA GLU A 25 -25.42 10.37 -10.47
C GLU A 25 -25.35 9.15 -11.41
N ALA A 26 -24.19 8.49 -11.47
CA ALA A 26 -24.03 7.26 -12.25
C ALA A 26 -24.95 6.14 -11.74
N VAL A 27 -24.98 5.94 -10.43
CA VAL A 27 -25.82 4.95 -9.75
C VAL A 27 -27.31 5.30 -9.91
N ASN A 28 -27.68 6.58 -9.86
CA ASN A 28 -29.06 7.02 -9.94
C ASN A 28 -29.72 6.78 -11.31
N LYS A 29 -28.94 6.48 -12.36
CA LYS A 29 -29.47 6.07 -13.67
C LYS A 29 -29.94 4.60 -13.72
N SER A 30 -29.58 3.78 -12.74
CA SER A 30 -29.91 2.34 -12.72
C SER A 30 -31.29 2.05 -12.10
N THR A 31 -31.91 0.91 -12.45
CA THR A 31 -33.18 0.46 -11.81
C THR A 31 -32.98 0.06 -10.35
N VAL A 32 -34.02 0.13 -9.52
CA VAL A 32 -33.95 -0.28 -8.09
C VAL A 32 -33.48 -1.73 -7.94
N TYR A 33 -33.95 -2.62 -8.83
CA TYR A 33 -33.50 -4.00 -8.90
C TYR A 33 -32.00 -4.13 -9.14
N ASN A 34 -31.46 -3.41 -10.13
CA ASN A 34 -30.03 -3.46 -10.42
C ASN A 34 -29.19 -2.89 -9.28
N LEU A 35 -29.68 -1.86 -8.57
CA LEU A 35 -28.99 -1.29 -7.42
C LEU A 35 -28.87 -2.27 -6.24
N LEU A 36 -29.95 -3.01 -5.99
CA LEU A 36 -30.04 -3.90 -4.83
C LEU A 36 -29.59 -5.34 -5.12
N SER A 37 -29.37 -5.68 -6.38
CA SER A 37 -28.90 -7.01 -6.79
C SER A 37 -27.38 -7.16 -6.67
N GLU A 38 -26.93 -8.00 -5.75
CA GLU A 38 -25.51 -8.38 -5.59
C GLU A 38 -24.96 -9.02 -6.87
N GLN A 39 -25.77 -9.77 -7.63
CA GLN A 39 -25.34 -10.38 -8.89
C GLN A 39 -25.08 -9.36 -10.00
N LYS A 40 -25.78 -8.22 -9.98
CA LYS A 40 -25.63 -7.15 -10.99
C LYS A 40 -24.52 -6.17 -10.64
N THR A 41 -24.31 -5.94 -9.35
CA THR A 41 -23.31 -4.98 -8.84
C THR A 41 -21.99 -5.64 -8.47
N HIS A 42 -21.96 -6.97 -8.35
CA HIS A 42 -20.83 -7.74 -7.83
C HIS A 42 -20.32 -7.26 -6.47
N SER A 43 -21.16 -6.52 -5.72
CA SER A 43 -20.82 -5.90 -4.44
C SER A 43 -21.98 -6.09 -3.46
N PRO A 44 -21.71 -6.59 -2.24
CA PRO A 44 -22.74 -6.82 -1.24
C PRO A 44 -23.27 -5.50 -0.66
N ILE A 45 -24.45 -5.55 -0.05
CA ILE A 45 -24.95 -4.50 0.83
C ILE A 45 -24.67 -4.94 2.27
N LEU A 46 -23.86 -4.18 2.99
CA LEU A 46 -23.49 -4.46 4.38
C LEU A 46 -24.06 -3.36 5.27
N ILE A 47 -24.85 -3.75 6.28
CA ILE A 47 -25.41 -2.82 7.26
C ILE A 47 -25.09 -3.27 8.69
N VAL A 48 -25.01 -2.30 9.59
CA VAL A 48 -24.92 -2.51 11.04
C VAL A 48 -26.24 -2.09 11.68
N LYS A 49 -26.72 -2.88 12.65
CA LYS A 49 -27.89 -2.54 13.47
C LYS A 49 -27.79 -3.19 14.85
N THR A 50 -28.72 -2.84 15.73
CA THR A 50 -29.02 -3.63 16.94
C THR A 50 -30.23 -4.55 16.70
N PHE A 51 -30.32 -5.69 17.38
CA PHE A 51 -31.55 -6.50 17.39
C PHE A 51 -32.63 -5.95 18.33
N LYS A 52 -32.32 -4.93 19.15
CA LYS A 52 -33.29 -4.23 20.00
C LYS A 52 -34.11 -3.19 19.23
N ASP A 53 -33.51 -2.55 18.22
CA ASP A 53 -34.14 -1.52 17.40
C ASP A 53 -33.86 -1.73 15.91
N TYR A 54 -34.89 -2.17 15.18
CA TYR A 54 -34.83 -2.39 13.74
C TYR A 54 -35.13 -1.13 12.92
N THR A 55 -35.42 0.00 13.58
CA THR A 55 -35.74 1.27 12.93
C THR A 55 -34.50 2.10 12.62
N LYS A 56 -33.33 1.73 13.14
CA LYS A 56 -32.04 2.38 12.87
C LYS A 56 -31.06 1.41 12.24
N ALA A 57 -30.25 1.89 11.29
CA ALA A 57 -29.12 1.15 10.76
C ALA A 57 -28.03 2.06 10.18
N MET A 58 -26.78 1.59 10.20
CA MET A 58 -25.67 2.22 9.49
C MET A 58 -25.29 1.40 8.26
N VAL A 59 -25.07 2.05 7.13
CA VAL A 59 -24.63 1.40 5.88
C VAL A 59 -23.12 1.44 5.79
N LEU A 60 -22.47 0.27 5.90
CA LEU A 60 -21.02 0.13 5.74
C LEU A 60 -20.61 0.11 4.27
N GLU A 61 -21.35 -0.66 3.46
CA GLU A 61 -21.11 -0.84 2.03
C GLU A 61 -22.36 -0.57 1.24
N ALA A 62 -22.19 -0.13 -0.02
CA ALA A 62 -23.28 0.26 -0.92
C ALA A 62 -24.01 1.55 -0.53
N THR A 63 -23.34 2.46 0.18
CA THR A 63 -23.92 3.70 0.71
C THR A 63 -24.64 4.53 -0.36
N HIS A 64 -24.02 4.78 -1.52
CA HIS A 64 -24.64 5.50 -2.65
C HIS A 64 -25.85 4.77 -3.24
N ARG A 65 -25.83 3.43 -3.26
CA ARG A 65 -26.94 2.61 -3.78
C ARG A 65 -28.16 2.70 -2.87
N ILE A 66 -27.97 2.56 -1.56
CA ILE A 66 -29.06 2.72 -0.59
C ILE A 66 -29.57 4.17 -0.59
N CYS A 67 -28.68 5.16 -0.59
CA CYS A 67 -29.06 6.56 -0.69
C CYS A 67 -29.94 6.82 -1.93
N SER A 68 -29.54 6.33 -3.11
CA SER A 68 -30.32 6.44 -4.34
C SER A 68 -31.72 5.83 -4.22
N VAL A 69 -31.84 4.63 -3.63
CA VAL A 69 -33.14 3.98 -3.41
C VAL A 69 -34.03 4.81 -2.47
N LEU A 70 -33.49 5.33 -1.37
CA LEU A 70 -34.26 6.10 -0.39
C LEU A 70 -34.83 7.40 -0.97
N GLN A 71 -34.10 8.04 -1.88
CA GLN A 71 -34.48 9.33 -2.47
C GLN A 71 -35.48 9.22 -3.63
N ARG A 72 -35.67 8.02 -4.18
CA ARG A 72 -36.65 7.79 -5.24
C ARG A 72 -38.07 7.79 -4.68
N LYS A 73 -39.03 8.24 -5.50
CA LYS A 73 -40.45 8.03 -5.21
C LYS A 73 -40.73 6.52 -5.08
N ARG A 74 -41.59 6.17 -4.13
CA ARG A 74 -42.02 4.78 -3.93
C ARG A 74 -42.79 4.32 -5.16
N ASP A 75 -42.34 3.22 -5.74
CA ASP A 75 -43.04 2.51 -6.81
C ASP A 75 -43.27 1.07 -6.34
N LYS A 76 -44.53 0.73 -6.06
CA LYS A 76 -44.89 -0.57 -5.47
C LYS A 76 -44.57 -1.73 -6.42
N ASP A 77 -44.70 -1.52 -7.72
CA ASP A 77 -44.52 -2.57 -8.71
C ASP A 77 -43.02 -2.79 -8.96
N ALA A 78 -42.24 -1.71 -9.05
CA ALA A 78 -40.78 -1.79 -9.18
C ALA A 78 -40.06 -2.25 -7.90
N GLU A 79 -40.72 -2.19 -6.73
CA GLU A 79 -40.16 -2.57 -5.42
C GLU A 79 -40.65 -3.93 -4.90
N ASN A 80 -41.44 -4.69 -5.67
CA ASN A 80 -41.94 -5.99 -5.24
C ASN A 80 -40.96 -7.14 -5.53
N PHE A 81 -39.77 -7.07 -4.93
CA PHE A 81 -38.78 -8.14 -4.98
C PHE A 81 -37.98 -8.22 -3.69
N GLU A 82 -37.29 -9.33 -3.49
CA GLU A 82 -36.38 -9.51 -2.37
C GLU A 82 -34.93 -9.38 -2.82
N PHE A 83 -34.12 -8.78 -1.96
CA PHE A 83 -32.68 -8.69 -2.14
C PHE A 83 -31.94 -9.15 -0.88
N LYS A 84 -30.69 -9.55 -1.08
CA LYS A 84 -29.78 -9.99 -0.03
C LYS A 84 -29.05 -8.79 0.57
N THR A 85 -29.03 -8.73 1.89
CA THR A 85 -28.19 -7.80 2.66
C THR A 85 -27.53 -8.60 3.77
N TYR A 86 -26.30 -8.26 4.09
CA TYR A 86 -25.61 -8.84 5.23
C TYR A 86 -25.70 -7.85 6.38
N VAL A 87 -25.98 -8.38 7.57
CA VAL A 87 -26.26 -7.57 8.74
C VAL A 87 -25.29 -7.95 9.84
N TYR A 88 -24.55 -6.96 10.32
CA TYR A 88 -23.73 -7.08 11.52
C TYR A 88 -24.51 -6.52 12.70
N GLU A 89 -24.56 -7.30 13.78
CA GLU A 89 -25.11 -6.83 15.04
C GLU A 89 -24.01 -6.12 15.84
N ILE A 90 -24.33 -4.93 16.34
CA ILE A 90 -23.57 -4.29 17.42
C ILE A 90 -24.49 -4.17 18.63
N GLY A 91 -23.94 -4.48 19.80
CA GLY A 91 -24.63 -4.43 21.08
C GLY A 91 -24.89 -3.01 21.56
N ASP A 92 -24.69 -2.76 22.84
CA ASP A 92 -25.18 -1.56 23.51
C ASP A 92 -24.54 -0.24 23.03
N ASP A 93 -23.40 -0.29 22.32
CA ASP A 93 -22.71 0.90 21.81
C ASP A 93 -23.18 1.36 20.41
N PHE A 94 -24.21 0.73 19.84
CA PHE A 94 -24.68 1.06 18.48
C PHE A 94 -25.10 2.52 18.35
N ASP A 95 -25.86 3.05 19.31
CA ASP A 95 -26.39 4.41 19.26
C ASP A 95 -25.27 5.46 19.22
N THR A 96 -24.18 5.24 19.96
CA THR A 96 -22.98 6.11 19.91
C THR A 96 -22.41 6.20 18.49
N GLY A 97 -22.28 5.06 17.79
CA GLY A 97 -21.83 5.07 16.39
C GLY A 97 -22.84 5.74 15.47
N PHE A 98 -24.13 5.45 15.65
CA PHE A 98 -25.22 5.96 14.83
C PHE A 98 -25.33 7.49 14.92
N ASP A 99 -25.32 8.05 16.12
CA ASP A 99 -25.51 9.49 16.36
C ASP A 99 -24.31 10.32 15.85
N ASN A 100 -23.12 9.72 15.79
CA ASN A 100 -21.92 10.35 15.23
C ASN A 100 -21.73 10.06 13.73
N SER A 101 -22.68 9.38 13.08
CA SER A 101 -22.66 9.09 11.65
C SER A 101 -23.41 10.12 10.81
N ALA A 102 -22.93 10.35 9.59
CA ALA A 102 -23.60 11.25 8.65
C ALA A 102 -24.97 10.68 8.21
N PRO A 103 -25.99 11.54 8.04
CA PRO A 103 -27.28 11.15 7.47
C PRO A 103 -27.10 10.65 6.04
N LEU A 104 -27.87 9.63 5.66
CA LEU A 104 -27.82 9.05 4.32
C LEU A 104 -28.66 9.88 3.32
N VAL A 105 -28.22 11.10 3.05
CA VAL A 105 -28.88 12.03 2.13
C VAL A 105 -27.93 12.52 1.04
N PRO A 106 -28.43 12.85 -0.17
CA PRO A 106 -27.61 13.44 -1.22
C PRO A 106 -27.03 14.78 -0.79
N ASN A 107 -25.82 15.07 -1.26
CA ASN A 107 -25.10 16.32 -0.97
C ASN A 107 -24.93 16.60 0.53
N SER A 108 -24.93 15.57 1.38
CA SER A 108 -24.65 15.75 2.81
C SER A 108 -23.26 16.35 2.99
N SER A 109 -23.20 17.53 3.61
CA SER A 109 -21.94 18.16 4.05
C SER A 109 -21.53 17.70 5.46
N GLN A 110 -22.44 17.03 6.18
CA GLN A 110 -22.15 16.51 7.52
C GLN A 110 -21.18 15.34 7.42
N LYS A 111 -20.11 15.42 8.21
CA LYS A 111 -19.07 14.38 8.29
C LYS A 111 -19.36 13.43 9.43
N THR A 112 -19.04 12.16 9.22
CA THR A 112 -19.02 11.15 10.27
C THR A 112 -17.83 11.38 11.20
N ASP A 113 -18.08 11.47 12.51
CA ASP A 113 -17.03 11.55 13.53
C ASP A 113 -16.65 10.15 13.99
N ILE A 114 -15.71 9.55 13.27
CA ILE A 114 -15.23 8.19 13.52
C ILE A 114 -14.50 8.09 14.87
N THR A 115 -13.93 9.18 15.38
CA THR A 115 -13.14 9.17 16.62
C THR A 115 -13.97 8.80 17.85
N ARG A 116 -15.29 9.03 17.78
CA ARG A 116 -16.25 8.70 18.83
C ARG A 116 -16.83 7.29 18.71
N PHE A 117 -16.48 6.54 17.66
CA PHE A 117 -17.06 5.23 17.44
C PHE A 117 -16.53 4.21 18.45
N PRO A 118 -17.37 3.26 18.89
CA PRO A 118 -16.91 2.21 19.77
C PRO A 118 -15.91 1.27 19.05
N PRO A 119 -14.96 0.66 19.77
CA PRO A 119 -13.88 -0.13 19.16
C PRO A 119 -14.34 -1.29 18.28
N ASN A 120 -15.45 -1.94 18.63
CA ASN A 120 -16.04 -3.03 17.86
C ASN A 120 -16.58 -2.55 16.49
N LEU A 121 -17.23 -1.38 16.45
CA LEU A 121 -17.69 -0.76 15.21
C LEU A 121 -16.51 -0.31 14.35
N LEU A 122 -15.50 0.30 14.96
CA LEU A 122 -14.26 0.69 14.27
C LEU A 122 -13.58 -0.52 13.62
N SER A 123 -13.39 -1.59 14.38
CA SER A 123 -12.79 -2.83 13.88
C SER A 123 -13.58 -3.40 12.70
N LEU A 124 -14.91 -3.41 12.78
CA LEU A 124 -15.76 -3.88 11.68
C LEU A 124 -15.64 -3.01 10.43
N ILE A 125 -15.69 -1.69 10.61
CA ILE A 125 -15.53 -0.70 9.54
C ILE A 125 -14.16 -0.86 8.87
N HIS A 126 -13.11 -1.04 9.65
CA HIS A 126 -11.76 -1.26 9.16
C HIS A 126 -11.61 -2.59 8.42
N GLN A 127 -12.22 -3.67 8.90
CA GLN A 127 -12.20 -4.97 8.22
C GLN A 127 -12.95 -4.94 6.88
N THR A 128 -14.09 -4.24 6.84
CA THR A 128 -14.87 -4.08 5.59
C THR A 128 -14.12 -3.21 4.60
N PHE A 129 -13.59 -2.07 5.06
CA PHE A 129 -12.78 -1.19 4.24
C PHE A 129 -11.47 -1.81 3.77
N GLY A 130 -10.68 -2.44 4.64
CA GLY A 130 -9.42 -3.07 4.25
C GLY A 130 -9.63 -4.13 3.17
N ARG A 131 -10.75 -4.87 3.22
CA ARG A 131 -11.15 -5.80 2.15
C ARG A 131 -11.50 -5.08 0.85
N GLU A 132 -12.20 -3.97 0.90
CA GLU A 132 -12.51 -3.13 -0.26
C GLU A 132 -11.27 -2.44 -0.82
N PHE A 133 -10.43 -1.85 0.01
CA PHE A 133 -9.16 -1.22 -0.37
C PHE A 133 -8.28 -2.23 -1.09
N ASN A 134 -8.11 -3.44 -0.54
CA ASN A 134 -7.35 -4.51 -1.18
C ASN A 134 -7.95 -4.97 -2.53
N LYS A 135 -9.28 -4.97 -2.69
CA LYS A 135 -9.94 -5.22 -3.98
C LYS A 135 -9.77 -4.04 -4.97
N SER A 136 -9.73 -2.83 -4.44
CA SER A 136 -9.64 -1.55 -5.15
C SER A 136 -8.23 -1.22 -5.65
N LEU A 137 -7.19 -1.79 -5.03
CA LEU A 137 -5.78 -1.57 -5.40
C LEU A 137 -5.48 -1.86 -6.89
N ALA A 138 -6.25 -2.76 -7.51
CA ALA A 138 -6.12 -3.09 -8.94
C ALA A 138 -7.02 -2.25 -9.87
N GLN A 139 -8.02 -1.53 -9.33
CA GLN A 139 -9.06 -0.85 -10.12
C GLN A 139 -8.91 0.67 -10.14
N PHE A 140 -8.27 1.26 -9.13
CA PHE A 140 -8.09 2.70 -9.02
C PHE A 140 -6.63 3.10 -9.26
N SER A 141 -6.43 4.25 -9.90
CA SER A 141 -5.11 4.88 -10.00
C SER A 141 -4.56 5.23 -8.60
N ARG A 142 -3.24 5.34 -8.47
CA ARG A 142 -2.61 5.74 -7.19
C ARG A 142 -3.06 7.12 -6.71
N PHE A 143 -3.32 8.05 -7.64
CA PHE A 143 -3.94 9.33 -7.34
C PHE A 143 -5.31 9.16 -6.65
N GLN A 144 -6.20 8.37 -7.23
CA GLN A 144 -7.53 8.11 -6.65
C GLN A 144 -7.43 7.41 -5.29
N GLN A 145 -6.52 6.44 -5.17
CA GLN A 145 -6.24 5.78 -3.89
C GLN A 145 -5.77 6.79 -2.82
N ALA A 146 -4.92 7.74 -3.19
CA ALA A 146 -4.42 8.77 -2.29
C ALA A 146 -5.48 9.79 -1.86
N VAL A 147 -6.35 10.21 -2.78
CA VAL A 147 -7.50 11.09 -2.45
C VAL A 147 -8.43 10.40 -1.46
N VAL A 148 -8.74 9.13 -1.68
CA VAL A 148 -9.58 8.34 -0.76
C VAL A 148 -8.90 8.18 0.61
N LEU A 149 -7.61 7.84 0.64
CA LEU A 149 -6.86 7.72 1.89
C LEU A 149 -6.83 9.04 2.66
N LYS A 150 -6.65 10.19 1.98
CA LYS A 150 -6.65 11.51 2.61
C LYS A 150 -8.00 11.82 3.30
N SER A 151 -9.12 11.50 2.64
CA SER A 151 -10.46 11.64 3.23
C SER A 151 -10.60 10.78 4.49
N ILE A 152 -10.13 9.53 4.47
CA ILE A 152 -10.20 8.62 5.62
C ILE A 152 -9.34 9.13 6.78
N LEU A 153 -8.07 9.46 6.51
CA LEU A 153 -7.16 9.96 7.53
C LEU A 153 -7.68 11.25 8.17
N SER A 154 -8.37 12.11 7.43
CA SER A 154 -8.98 13.33 7.98
C SER A 154 -10.10 13.09 9.00
N ARG A 155 -10.65 11.87 9.02
CA ARG A 155 -11.69 11.45 9.99
C ARG A 155 -11.13 10.60 11.11
N TYR A 156 -10.02 9.91 10.83
CA TYR A 156 -9.39 8.97 11.75
C TYR A 156 -8.35 9.65 12.64
N VAL A 157 -7.60 10.61 12.10
CA VAL A 157 -6.58 11.40 12.80
C VAL A 157 -7.21 12.74 13.18
N SER A 158 -7.26 13.06 14.47
CA SER A 158 -7.75 14.37 14.93
C SER A 158 -6.80 15.48 14.47
N ASP A 159 -7.32 16.70 14.32
CA ASP A 159 -6.51 17.87 13.96
C ASP A 159 -5.38 18.10 15.00
N GLU A 160 -5.67 17.93 16.29
CA GLU A 160 -4.68 17.99 17.38
C GLU A 160 -3.56 16.95 17.21
N GLN A 161 -3.90 15.69 16.89
CA GLN A 161 -2.90 14.65 16.65
C GLN A 161 -2.07 14.94 15.41
N LYS A 162 -2.71 15.47 14.36
CA LYS A 162 -2.03 15.87 13.13
C LYS A 162 -1.03 16.99 13.40
N GLU A 163 -1.44 18.04 14.12
CA GLU A 163 -0.57 19.16 14.51
C GLU A 163 0.63 18.70 15.34
N GLN A 164 0.41 17.81 16.32
CA GLN A 164 1.50 17.23 17.12
C GLN A 164 2.51 16.47 16.25
N VAL A 165 2.04 15.64 15.32
CA VAL A 165 2.91 14.92 14.39
C VAL A 165 3.71 15.87 13.50
N LEU A 166 3.09 16.95 13.02
CA LEU A 166 3.74 17.96 12.19
C LEU A 166 4.79 18.76 12.98
N LEU A 167 4.49 19.14 14.22
CA LEU A 167 5.42 19.85 15.11
C LEU A 167 6.68 19.01 15.38
N GLU A 168 6.50 17.73 15.71
CA GLU A 168 7.62 16.81 15.92
C GLU A 168 8.45 16.60 14.65
N LEU A 169 7.79 16.52 13.50
CA LEU A 169 8.47 16.37 12.21
C LEU A 169 9.29 17.63 11.85
N HIS A 170 8.78 18.82 12.17
CA HIS A 170 9.50 20.08 12.06
C HIS A 170 10.76 20.07 12.93
N ASN A 171 10.68 19.53 14.15
CA ASN A 171 11.82 19.31 15.06
C ASN A 171 12.72 18.12 14.65
N ASN A 172 12.69 17.74 13.37
CA ASN A 172 13.42 16.61 12.79
C ASN A 172 13.13 15.22 13.40
N ASN A 173 12.10 15.08 14.24
CA ASN A 173 11.67 13.82 14.82
C ASN A 173 10.62 13.11 13.95
N ALA A 174 11.08 12.14 13.15
CA ALA A 174 10.21 11.35 12.28
C ALA A 174 9.45 10.21 13.01
N THR A 175 9.69 10.00 14.30
CA THR A 175 9.13 8.84 15.02
C THR A 175 7.60 8.88 15.08
N PRO A 176 6.95 10.00 15.45
CA PRO A 176 5.50 10.04 15.61
C PRO A 176 4.73 9.76 14.31
N ILE A 177 5.20 10.32 13.17
CA ILE A 177 4.58 10.07 11.87
C ILE A 177 4.72 8.60 11.44
N LEU A 178 5.85 7.96 11.76
CA LEU A 178 6.07 6.54 11.44
C LEU A 178 5.26 5.61 12.36
N ASP A 179 5.10 5.96 13.64
CA ASP A 179 4.29 5.17 14.56
C ASP A 179 2.79 5.31 14.29
N LEU A 180 2.32 6.50 13.91
CA LEU A 180 0.96 6.69 13.41
C LEU A 180 0.71 5.88 12.14
N TYR A 181 1.69 5.80 11.23
CA TYR A 181 1.59 4.96 10.05
C TYR A 181 1.47 3.46 10.41
N LYS A 182 2.29 2.95 11.34
CA LYS A 182 2.19 1.55 11.81
C LYS A 182 0.82 1.27 12.45
N LYS A 183 0.29 2.20 13.24
CA LYS A 183 -1.06 2.09 13.80
C LYS A 183 -2.10 1.95 12.68
N CYS A 184 -2.04 2.82 11.68
CA CYS A 184 -2.92 2.76 10.51
C CYS A 184 -2.78 1.43 9.75
N PHE A 185 -1.58 0.85 9.69
CA PHE A 185 -1.35 -0.45 9.06
C PHE A 185 -1.99 -1.60 9.84
N HIS A 186 -1.78 -1.68 11.15
CA HIS A 186 -2.38 -2.71 12.00
C HIS A 186 -3.90 -2.66 11.99
N GLU A 187 -4.46 -1.46 11.77
CA GLU A 187 -5.89 -1.25 11.63
C GLU A 187 -6.39 -1.39 10.18
N GLY A 188 -5.54 -1.77 9.22
CA GLY A 188 -5.94 -2.03 7.84
C GLY A 188 -6.37 -0.80 7.04
N ILE A 189 -6.01 0.40 7.50
CA ILE A 189 -6.27 1.69 6.83
C ILE A 189 -5.28 1.92 5.69
N VAL A 190 -4.04 1.44 5.84
CA VAL A 190 -2.99 1.48 4.80
C VAL A 190 -2.53 0.06 4.44
N ALA A 191 -2.08 -0.14 3.19
CA ALA A 191 -1.82 -1.46 2.62
C ALA A 191 -0.57 -2.18 3.14
N ALA A 192 0.44 -1.47 3.63
CA ALA A 192 1.75 -2.08 3.87
C ALA A 192 2.50 -1.46 5.04
N GLU A 193 3.07 -2.29 5.91
CA GLU A 193 3.85 -1.86 7.08
C GLU A 193 5.24 -1.35 6.67
N PHE A 194 5.91 -2.11 5.80
CA PHE A 194 7.30 -1.92 5.43
C PHE A 194 7.43 -1.67 3.92
N SER A 195 7.95 -0.49 3.56
CA SER A 195 8.35 -0.17 2.20
C SER A 195 9.74 0.47 2.28
N ASN A 196 10.78 -0.21 1.80
CA ASN A 196 12.14 0.31 1.83
C ASN A 196 12.29 1.62 1.03
N ASP A 197 11.44 1.82 0.02
CA ASP A 197 11.46 3.00 -0.85
C ASP A 197 10.46 4.09 -0.43
N HIS A 198 9.72 3.89 0.67
CA HIS A 198 8.64 4.78 1.14
C HIS A 198 7.53 5.10 0.11
N THR A 199 7.52 4.41 -1.04
CA THR A 199 6.55 4.62 -2.13
C THR A 199 5.11 4.40 -1.72
N GLU A 200 4.87 3.35 -0.96
CA GLU A 200 3.55 2.99 -0.45
C GLU A 200 3.07 3.98 0.62
N LYS A 201 4.00 4.74 1.22
CA LYS A 201 3.70 5.81 2.18
C LYS A 201 3.43 7.15 1.51
N SER A 202 3.65 7.28 0.19
CA SER A 202 3.47 8.55 -0.53
C SER A 202 2.04 9.09 -0.43
N PRO A 203 1.00 8.27 -0.65
CA PRO A 203 -0.38 8.69 -0.39
C PRO A 203 -0.59 9.20 1.04
N TYR A 204 0.00 8.52 2.02
CA TYR A 204 -0.08 8.89 3.44
C TYR A 204 0.65 10.21 3.73
N PHE A 205 1.83 10.45 3.15
CA PHE A 205 2.57 11.71 3.34
C PHE A 205 1.79 12.92 2.79
N SER A 206 1.06 12.77 1.68
CA SER A 206 0.24 13.86 1.13
C SER A 206 -0.82 14.40 2.09
N PHE A 207 -1.23 13.61 3.09
CA PHE A 207 -2.17 14.05 4.13
C PHE A 207 -1.56 15.11 5.06
N PHE A 208 -0.23 15.06 5.26
CA PHE A 208 0.52 15.97 6.13
C PHE A 208 1.09 17.18 5.38
N MET A 209 1.08 17.17 4.05
CA MET A 209 1.59 18.28 3.25
C MET A 209 0.64 19.49 3.28
N PRO A 210 1.17 20.72 3.31
CA PRO A 210 0.37 21.93 3.09
C PRO A 210 -0.22 21.96 1.66
N PRO A 211 -1.21 22.84 1.40
CA PRO A 211 -2.03 22.77 0.18
C PRO A 211 -1.25 22.83 -1.14
N LYS A 212 -0.27 23.74 -1.30
CA LYS A 212 0.38 23.92 -2.61
C LYS A 212 1.22 22.71 -2.98
N THR A 213 2.08 22.26 -2.07
CA THR A 213 2.88 21.06 -2.27
C THR A 213 1.99 19.83 -2.37
N GLY A 214 0.99 19.71 -1.49
CA GLY A 214 0.09 18.56 -1.44
C GLY A 214 -0.64 18.33 -2.76
N ASP A 215 -1.14 19.40 -3.39
CA ASP A 215 -1.87 19.32 -4.66
C ASP A 215 -0.96 18.89 -5.82
N VAL A 216 0.20 19.54 -5.97
CA VAL A 216 1.16 19.19 -7.03
C VAL A 216 1.76 17.80 -6.80
N PHE A 217 2.10 17.46 -5.56
CA PHE A 217 2.62 16.15 -5.19
C PHE A 217 1.64 15.03 -5.54
N LEU A 218 0.36 15.18 -5.17
CA LEU A 218 -0.67 14.18 -5.48
C LEU A 218 -0.80 13.94 -6.98
N GLN A 219 -0.81 15.01 -7.78
CA GLN A 219 -0.93 14.91 -9.24
C GLN A 219 0.29 14.25 -9.90
N GLN A 220 1.48 14.41 -9.31
CA GLN A 220 2.76 14.02 -9.92
C GLN A 220 3.45 12.85 -9.19
N MET A 221 2.80 12.24 -8.21
CA MET A 221 3.37 11.22 -7.32
C MET A 221 3.96 10.01 -8.06
N ASP A 222 3.41 9.67 -9.22
CA ASP A 222 3.85 8.52 -10.02
C ASP A 222 5.08 8.79 -10.89
N VAL A 223 5.38 10.07 -11.18
CA VAL A 223 6.56 10.48 -11.95
C VAL A 223 7.71 10.94 -11.05
N LEU A 224 7.42 11.28 -9.80
CA LEU A 224 8.42 11.69 -8.82
C LEU A 224 9.37 10.53 -8.46
N PRO A 225 10.67 10.81 -8.24
CA PRO A 225 11.64 9.77 -7.95
C PRO A 225 11.42 9.31 -6.51
N THR A 226 11.39 8.00 -6.30
CA THR A 226 11.04 7.43 -5.00
C THR A 226 12.28 6.98 -4.21
N ALA A 227 13.37 6.72 -4.93
CA ALA A 227 14.67 6.40 -4.35
C ALA A 227 15.15 7.45 -3.34
N ASN A 228 16.01 7.03 -2.42
CA ASN A 228 16.63 7.88 -1.40
C ASN A 228 15.61 8.69 -0.57
N LYS A 229 14.41 8.14 -0.36
CA LYS A 229 13.35 8.75 0.46
C LYS A 229 12.91 10.13 -0.03
N THR A 230 12.99 10.41 -1.34
CA THR A 230 12.69 11.75 -1.87
C THR A 230 11.30 12.25 -1.47
N HIS A 231 10.27 11.40 -1.47
CA HIS A 231 8.92 11.81 -1.05
C HIS A 231 8.85 12.24 0.43
N PHE A 232 9.69 11.65 1.28
CA PHE A 232 9.82 12.06 2.67
C PHE A 232 10.61 13.37 2.79
N LEU A 233 11.61 13.60 1.93
CA LEU A 233 12.30 14.89 1.84
C LEU A 233 11.35 16.01 1.37
N ILE A 234 10.48 15.72 0.41
CA ILE A 234 9.43 16.66 -0.03
C ILE A 234 8.53 17.03 1.15
N LEU A 235 8.06 16.02 1.91
CA LEU A 235 7.25 16.27 3.10
C LEU A 235 7.99 17.16 4.12
N LYS A 236 9.28 16.92 4.37
CA LYS A 236 10.04 17.76 5.30
C LYS A 236 10.23 19.19 4.77
N ALA A 237 10.67 19.34 3.52
CA ALA A 237 10.94 20.63 2.90
C ALA A 237 9.68 21.51 2.82
N CYS A 238 8.51 20.92 2.54
CA CYS A 238 7.28 21.71 2.44
C CYS A 238 6.77 22.25 3.78
N LEU A 239 7.21 21.68 4.91
CA LEU A 239 6.90 22.23 6.23
C LEU A 239 7.71 23.49 6.53
N ILE A 240 8.88 23.65 5.90
CA ILE A 240 9.70 24.87 5.97
C ILE A 240 9.21 25.89 4.93
N SER A 241 9.08 25.45 3.67
CA SER A 241 8.63 26.33 2.58
C SER A 241 7.75 25.58 1.57
N ASP A 242 6.44 25.71 1.74
CA ASP A 242 5.43 25.08 0.86
C ASP A 242 5.55 25.57 -0.59
N SER A 243 5.74 26.88 -0.79
CA SER A 243 5.83 27.45 -2.14
C SER A 243 7.06 26.98 -2.91
N MET A 244 8.24 27.06 -2.29
CA MET A 244 9.48 26.64 -2.95
C MET A 244 9.49 25.13 -3.22
N THR A 245 8.93 24.33 -2.32
CA THR A 245 8.84 22.88 -2.52
C THR A 245 7.92 22.52 -3.67
N ALA A 246 6.76 23.18 -3.80
CA ALA A 246 5.85 22.98 -4.94
C ALA A 246 6.49 23.39 -6.28
N ASP A 247 7.23 24.50 -6.31
CA ASP A 247 7.94 24.96 -7.50
C ASP A 247 9.09 24.01 -7.92
N LEU A 248 9.78 23.41 -6.95
CA LEU A 248 10.80 22.38 -7.20
C LEU A 248 10.21 21.11 -7.80
N ILE A 249 9.08 20.63 -7.28
CA ILE A 249 8.37 19.49 -7.87
C ILE A 249 8.00 19.82 -9.32
N SER A 250 7.42 20.98 -9.56
CA SER A 250 7.02 21.42 -10.91
C SER A 250 8.21 21.53 -11.86
N SER A 251 9.35 22.02 -11.37
CA SER A 251 10.61 22.11 -12.12
C SER A 251 11.15 20.73 -12.51
N TYR A 252 11.08 19.75 -11.61
CA TYR A 252 11.48 18.38 -11.91
C TYR A 252 10.56 17.73 -12.95
N VAL A 253 9.25 17.86 -12.78
CA VAL A 253 8.25 17.31 -13.70
C VAL A 253 8.39 17.94 -15.10
N GLY A 254 8.67 19.24 -15.15
CA GLY A 254 8.99 19.98 -16.37
C GLY A 254 10.38 19.66 -16.96
N GLN A 255 11.14 18.73 -16.37
CA GLN A 255 12.49 18.33 -16.78
C GLN A 255 13.53 19.47 -16.78
N ASN A 256 13.27 20.55 -16.02
CA ASN A 256 14.21 21.65 -15.84
C ASN A 256 15.34 21.29 -14.87
N ILE A 257 15.09 20.31 -13.98
CA ILE A 257 16.07 19.77 -13.03
C ILE A 257 15.99 18.24 -13.01
N ASP A 258 17.12 17.58 -12.73
CA ASP A 258 17.17 16.13 -12.55
C ASP A 258 16.87 15.69 -11.10
N ALA A 259 16.81 14.37 -10.88
CA ALA A 259 16.48 13.80 -9.57
C ALA A 259 17.53 14.07 -8.48
N ASN A 260 18.82 14.22 -8.84
CA ASN A 260 19.86 14.60 -7.89
C ASN A 260 19.69 16.07 -7.47
N GLN A 261 19.50 16.95 -8.46
CA GLN A 261 19.27 18.37 -8.23
C GLN A 261 18.03 18.63 -7.38
N LEU A 262 16.93 17.91 -7.65
CA LEU A 262 15.73 17.96 -6.80
C LEU A 262 16.08 17.64 -5.34
N ARG A 263 16.79 16.54 -5.08
CA ARG A 263 17.17 16.14 -3.72
C ARG A 263 18.10 17.14 -3.05
N THR A 264 19.08 17.68 -3.78
CA THR A 264 20.01 18.68 -3.23
C THR A 264 19.23 19.91 -2.78
N LYS A 265 18.38 20.47 -3.65
CA LYS A 265 17.58 21.66 -3.34
C LYS A 265 16.54 21.43 -2.23
N LEU A 266 15.96 20.23 -2.15
CA LEU A 266 15.08 19.87 -1.02
C LEU A 266 15.85 19.85 0.30
N ASN A 267 17.08 19.34 0.33
CA ASN A 267 17.91 19.37 1.53
C ASN A 267 18.35 20.80 1.89
N GLU A 268 18.66 21.64 0.90
CA GLU A 268 18.93 23.07 1.13
C GLU A 268 17.76 23.74 1.86
N ILE A 269 16.52 23.53 1.40
CA ILE A 269 15.32 24.05 2.10
C ILE A 269 15.24 23.54 3.55
N ILE A 270 15.55 22.26 3.79
CA ILE A 270 15.47 21.66 5.13
C ILE A 270 16.55 22.21 6.07
N HIS A 271 17.73 22.56 5.57
CA HIS A 271 18.88 22.95 6.40
C HIS A 271 19.11 24.46 6.46
N ASN A 272 18.51 25.25 5.56
CA ASN A 272 18.54 26.71 5.63
C ASN A 272 17.75 27.27 6.83
N ASP A 273 16.98 26.46 7.55
CA ASP A 273 16.27 26.84 8.78
C ASP A 273 17.22 26.89 10.00
N ASP A 274 18.45 26.35 9.90
CA ASP A 274 19.45 26.36 10.98
C ASP A 274 20.41 27.57 10.92
N ASP A 275 20.45 28.32 9.81
CA ASP A 275 21.41 29.43 9.61
C ASP A 275 20.91 30.80 10.11
N ASP A 276 19.63 30.92 10.51
CA ASP A 276 19.06 32.18 11.06
C ASP A 276 19.25 32.34 12.59
N LEU A 277 20.04 31.47 13.23
CA LEU A 277 20.50 31.62 14.62
C LEU A 277 22.02 31.85 14.67
N GLU A 278 22.49 32.95 14.06
CA GLU A 278 23.83 33.48 14.37
C GLU A 278 23.88 33.91 15.85
N PHE A 279 24.73 33.26 16.63
CA PHE A 279 25.36 33.91 17.78
C PHE A 279 26.86 34.02 17.54
N GLU A 280 27.27 35.28 17.51
CA GLU A 280 28.60 35.85 17.39
C GLU A 280 29.73 35.05 18.05
N GLY A 281 30.85 34.98 17.34
CA GLY A 281 32.18 35.03 17.93
C GLY A 281 32.82 33.67 18.24
N THR A 282 33.65 33.18 17.33
CA THR A 282 35.11 33.20 17.52
C THR A 282 35.84 32.66 16.30
N ASP A 283 36.72 33.51 15.78
CA ASP A 283 37.85 33.15 14.93
C ASP A 283 38.66 31.99 15.53
N LYS A 284 38.95 30.97 14.71
CA LYS A 284 40.28 30.32 14.59
C LYS A 284 40.25 29.20 13.55
N THR A 285 40.87 29.51 12.42
CA THR A 285 41.71 28.63 11.59
C THR A 285 42.09 27.28 12.23
N ALA A 286 41.70 26.18 11.58
CA ALA A 286 42.43 24.91 11.61
C ALA A 286 42.04 24.05 10.41
N GLU A 287 42.83 24.16 9.36
CA GLU A 287 42.98 23.14 8.33
C GLU A 287 43.25 21.79 9.01
N THR A 288 42.24 20.92 9.03
CA THR A 288 42.40 19.51 9.38
C THR A 288 41.71 18.66 8.34
N THR A 289 42.52 18.19 7.38
CA THR A 289 42.31 16.92 6.67
C THR A 289 41.84 15.84 7.65
N ARG A 290 40.52 15.63 7.74
CA ARG A 290 39.95 14.47 8.42
C ARG A 290 39.80 13.34 7.42
N LYS A 291 40.75 12.40 7.52
CA LYS A 291 40.62 11.03 7.03
C LYS A 291 39.25 10.47 7.43
N PRO A 292 38.59 9.69 6.57
CA PRO A 292 37.35 9.02 6.93
C PRO A 292 37.66 8.00 8.03
N THR A 293 37.33 8.35 9.27
CA THR A 293 37.32 7.41 10.38
C THR A 293 36.21 6.41 10.10
N GLY A 294 36.62 5.24 9.62
CA GLY A 294 35.77 4.08 9.44
C GLY A 294 35.00 3.79 10.72
N ARG A 295 33.68 3.99 10.67
CA ARG A 295 32.78 3.30 11.58
C ARG A 295 32.81 1.82 11.20
N LYS A 296 33.33 1.00 12.11
CA LYS A 296 33.14 -0.45 12.13
C LYS A 296 31.63 -0.73 12.11
N GLY A 297 31.15 -1.19 10.97
CA GLY A 297 29.77 -1.63 10.75
C GLY A 297 29.70 -2.40 9.43
N ALA A 298 29.79 -3.72 9.52
CA ALA A 298 29.70 -4.75 8.49
C ALA A 298 30.85 -4.84 7.44
N PRO A 299 31.31 -6.06 7.09
CA PRO A 299 32.28 -6.26 6.01
C PRO A 299 31.62 -5.95 4.66
N LYS A 300 32.32 -5.19 3.81
CA LYS A 300 32.12 -5.17 2.36
C LYS A 300 32.66 -6.48 1.79
N ASP A 301 31.76 -7.40 1.41
CA ASP A 301 31.87 -8.49 0.42
C ASP A 301 30.55 -9.29 0.52
N GLY A 302 29.93 -9.84 -0.52
CA GLY A 302 30.30 -9.93 -1.91
C GLY A 302 29.29 -10.84 -2.60
N PHE A 303 28.56 -10.33 -3.59
CA PHE A 303 27.80 -11.17 -4.52
C PHE A 303 27.80 -10.51 -5.89
N LYS A 304 28.17 -11.28 -6.91
CA LYS A 304 28.15 -10.86 -8.31
C LYS A 304 26.99 -11.56 -9.00
N VAL A 305 26.09 -10.79 -9.62
CA VAL A 305 25.17 -11.35 -10.61
C VAL A 305 25.96 -11.53 -11.89
N VAL A 306 26.00 -12.75 -12.40
CA VAL A 306 26.68 -13.08 -13.64
C VAL A 306 25.63 -13.51 -14.65
N GLU A 307 25.52 -12.75 -15.73
CA GLU A 307 24.74 -13.16 -16.89
C GLU A 307 25.47 -14.29 -17.61
N ALA A 308 24.81 -15.43 -17.73
CA ALA A 308 25.27 -16.57 -18.48
C ALA A 308 24.38 -16.73 -19.71
N THR A 309 24.99 -16.88 -20.88
CA THR A 309 24.28 -17.20 -22.14
C THR A 309 24.26 -18.69 -22.42
N SER A 310 24.88 -19.51 -21.55
CA SER A 310 24.94 -20.96 -21.70
C SER A 310 24.97 -21.68 -20.35
N VAL A 311 24.33 -22.85 -20.27
CA VAL A 311 24.33 -23.70 -19.08
C VAL A 311 25.72 -24.28 -18.76
N SER A 312 26.60 -24.39 -19.77
CA SER A 312 27.94 -24.95 -19.59
C SER A 312 28.81 -24.11 -18.65
N VAL A 313 28.64 -22.78 -18.65
CA VAL A 313 29.45 -21.86 -17.84
C VAL A 313 28.96 -21.68 -16.40
N ILE A 314 27.80 -22.26 -16.06
CA ILE A 314 27.24 -22.20 -14.72
C ILE A 314 27.95 -23.23 -13.83
N PRO A 315 28.58 -22.83 -12.70
CA PRO A 315 29.20 -23.74 -11.75
C PRO A 315 28.19 -24.67 -11.08
N GLU A 316 28.65 -25.82 -10.61
CA GLU A 316 27.83 -26.75 -9.81
C GLU A 316 27.34 -26.09 -8.51
N ASN A 317 26.19 -26.56 -8.01
CA ASN A 317 25.54 -26.09 -6.79
C ASN A 317 25.16 -24.60 -6.78
N SER A 318 25.08 -23.98 -7.95
CA SER A 318 24.67 -22.59 -8.10
C SER A 318 23.16 -22.42 -7.96
N VAL A 319 22.72 -21.18 -7.73
CA VAL A 319 21.33 -20.78 -7.93
C VAL A 319 21.22 -20.05 -9.24
N VAL A 320 20.23 -20.46 -10.03
CA VAL A 320 20.03 -20.00 -11.40
C VAL A 320 18.64 -19.40 -11.53
N GLN A 321 18.58 -18.14 -11.93
CA GLN A 321 17.34 -17.49 -12.33
C GLN A 321 17.19 -17.59 -13.84
N CYS A 322 16.06 -18.11 -14.28
CA CYS A 322 15.67 -18.18 -15.68
C CYS A 322 14.55 -17.17 -15.94
N ILE A 323 14.81 -16.18 -16.79
CA ILE A 323 13.89 -15.07 -17.06
C ILE A 323 13.07 -15.32 -18.33
N GLU A 324 13.56 -16.17 -19.25
CA GLU A 324 12.88 -16.57 -20.48
C GLU A 324 12.44 -18.04 -20.51
N LYS A 325 11.75 -18.44 -21.60
CA LYS A 325 11.33 -19.83 -21.84
C LYS A 325 12.55 -20.75 -21.98
N VAL A 326 12.85 -21.47 -20.91
CA VAL A 326 13.98 -22.40 -20.87
C VAL A 326 13.65 -23.69 -21.64
N LYS A 327 14.54 -24.11 -22.54
CA LYS A 327 14.45 -25.41 -23.19
C LYS A 327 14.66 -26.54 -22.17
N LEU A 328 13.91 -27.64 -22.29
CA LEU A 328 14.01 -28.80 -21.38
C LEU A 328 15.45 -29.33 -21.25
N GLU A 329 16.22 -29.35 -22.34
CA GLU A 329 17.64 -29.75 -22.35
C GLU A 329 18.54 -28.91 -21.44
N HIS A 330 18.21 -27.64 -21.22
CA HIS A 330 18.96 -26.76 -20.31
C HIS A 330 18.63 -27.08 -18.85
N ILE A 331 17.36 -27.40 -18.56
CA ILE A 331 16.91 -27.79 -17.23
C ILE A 331 17.59 -29.10 -16.81
N ASP A 332 17.67 -30.08 -17.70
CA ASP A 332 18.29 -31.37 -17.36
C ASP A 332 19.79 -31.25 -17.10
N LYS A 333 20.51 -30.43 -17.87
CA LYS A 333 21.93 -30.12 -17.61
C LYS A 333 22.14 -29.36 -16.29
N LEU A 334 21.20 -28.47 -15.90
CA LEU A 334 21.26 -27.77 -14.62
C LEU A 334 20.99 -28.72 -13.43
N LYS A 335 20.13 -29.73 -13.63
CA LYS A 335 19.89 -30.78 -12.63
C LYS A 335 21.14 -31.62 -12.39
N GLU A 336 21.85 -32.02 -13.45
CA GLU A 336 23.11 -32.78 -13.35
C GLU A 336 24.16 -32.04 -12.50
N LYS A 337 24.16 -30.70 -12.58
CA LYS A 337 25.03 -29.81 -11.80
C LYS A 337 24.54 -29.52 -10.36
N SER A 338 23.48 -30.17 -9.91
CA SER A 338 22.86 -29.95 -8.58
C SER A 338 22.48 -28.49 -8.30
N CYS A 339 22.12 -27.72 -9.34
CA CYS A 339 21.72 -26.32 -9.19
C CYS A 339 20.31 -26.19 -8.61
N SER A 340 20.03 -25.08 -7.92
CA SER A 340 18.65 -24.67 -7.62
C SER A 340 18.15 -23.73 -8.70
N ILE A 341 16.95 -23.98 -9.19
CA ILE A 341 16.40 -23.33 -10.38
C ILE A 341 15.17 -22.51 -9.99
N ILE A 342 15.12 -21.26 -10.44
CA ILE A 342 14.00 -20.34 -10.29
C ILE A 342 13.52 -19.94 -11.70
N VAL A 343 12.26 -20.22 -12.01
CA VAL A 343 11.62 -19.83 -13.28
C VAL A 343 10.63 -18.70 -13.03
N VAL A 344 10.78 -17.58 -13.76
CA VAL A 344 9.90 -16.41 -13.68
C VAL A 344 8.94 -16.39 -14.87
N ASN A 345 7.68 -16.00 -14.65
CA ASN A 345 6.61 -16.05 -15.63
C ASN A 345 6.46 -17.43 -16.31
N PRO A 346 6.23 -18.52 -15.55
CA PRO A 346 6.14 -19.86 -16.15
C PRO A 346 4.90 -20.08 -17.05
N PHE A 347 4.01 -19.09 -17.18
CA PHE A 347 2.70 -19.21 -17.82
C PHE A 347 2.57 -18.44 -19.14
N THR A 348 3.63 -18.37 -19.95
CA THR A 348 3.68 -17.34 -21.00
C THR A 348 2.91 -17.59 -22.29
N ASP A 349 2.60 -18.82 -22.73
CA ASP A 349 1.82 -19.00 -23.99
C ASP A 349 0.94 -20.26 -24.07
N SER A 350 0.96 -21.09 -23.03
CA SER A 350 0.09 -22.26 -22.91
C SER A 350 -0.25 -22.42 -21.44
N ASN A 351 -1.53 -22.61 -21.12
CA ASN A 351 -2.05 -22.79 -19.75
C ASN A 351 -1.49 -24.03 -19.01
N TRP A 352 -0.43 -24.63 -19.52
CA TRP A 352 0.21 -25.84 -19.03
C TRP A 352 1.72 -25.67 -19.08
N PHE A 353 2.34 -25.67 -17.91
CA PHE A 353 3.77 -25.89 -17.74
C PHE A 353 3.96 -27.33 -17.25
N GLN A 354 4.45 -28.23 -18.11
CA GLN A 354 4.72 -29.61 -17.72
C GLN A 354 6.14 -29.69 -17.14
N MET A 355 6.22 -29.68 -15.81
CA MET A 355 7.47 -29.96 -15.12
C MET A 355 7.59 -31.47 -14.92
N VAL A 356 8.43 -32.14 -15.72
CA VAL A 356 8.73 -33.56 -15.54
C VAL A 356 9.62 -33.70 -14.31
N LEU A 357 8.99 -33.97 -13.17
CA LEU A 357 9.65 -34.28 -11.91
C LEU A 357 10.07 -35.75 -11.89
N THR A 358 11.20 -36.06 -12.51
CA THR A 358 11.86 -37.34 -12.29
C THR A 358 12.93 -37.17 -11.20
N LYS A 359 12.54 -37.56 -9.98
CA LYS A 359 13.38 -37.73 -8.78
C LYS A 359 13.99 -36.46 -8.15
N PHE A 360 13.14 -35.52 -7.72
CA PHE A 360 13.52 -34.60 -6.63
C PHE A 360 12.61 -34.83 -5.42
N THR A 361 13.21 -35.04 -4.25
CA THR A 361 12.53 -35.22 -2.95
C THR A 361 12.18 -33.89 -2.27
N GLY A 362 12.37 -32.75 -2.97
CA GLY A 362 12.02 -31.41 -2.51
C GLY A 362 10.71 -30.93 -3.12
N GLY A 363 9.80 -30.43 -2.28
CA GLY A 363 8.49 -29.93 -2.72
C GLY A 363 8.60 -28.74 -3.68
N ILE A 364 7.69 -28.69 -4.66
CA ILE A 364 7.53 -27.53 -5.56
C ILE A 364 6.97 -26.35 -4.76
N ARG A 365 7.48 -25.15 -5.02
CA ARG A 365 6.99 -23.91 -4.41
C ARG A 365 6.60 -22.89 -5.48
N PHE A 366 5.45 -22.25 -5.25
CA PHE A 366 4.92 -21.17 -6.07
C PHE A 366 5.04 -19.86 -5.28
N GLY A 367 5.39 -18.78 -5.95
CA GLY A 367 5.51 -17.45 -5.33
C GLY A 367 5.44 -16.32 -6.34
N VAL A 368 5.70 -15.10 -5.88
CA VAL A 368 5.74 -13.90 -6.73
C VAL A 368 7.14 -13.29 -6.68
N LEU A 369 7.78 -13.15 -7.84
CA LEU A 369 9.08 -12.53 -8.03
C LEU A 369 8.95 -11.34 -8.99
N GLY A 370 9.21 -10.11 -8.52
CA GLY A 370 9.15 -8.92 -9.37
C GLY A 370 7.77 -8.63 -9.99
N GLY A 371 6.69 -8.97 -9.28
CA GLY A 371 5.31 -8.85 -9.79
C GLY A 371 4.87 -10.01 -10.70
N SER A 372 5.78 -10.93 -11.01
CA SER A 372 5.56 -12.08 -11.87
C SER A 372 5.42 -13.38 -11.07
N ALA A 373 4.57 -14.29 -11.52
CA ALA A 373 4.49 -15.62 -10.92
C ALA A 373 5.83 -16.36 -11.09
N ALA A 374 6.27 -17.10 -10.07
CA ALA A 374 7.51 -17.85 -10.11
C ALA A 374 7.36 -19.25 -9.53
N VAL A 375 8.14 -20.19 -10.05
CA VAL A 375 8.27 -21.57 -9.56
C VAL A 375 9.72 -21.86 -9.27
N ALA A 376 10.00 -22.46 -8.11
CA ALA A 376 11.37 -22.78 -7.72
C ALA A 376 11.53 -24.22 -7.20
N ILE A 377 12.65 -24.85 -7.56
CA ILE A 377 13.01 -26.23 -7.19
C ILE A 377 14.53 -26.38 -6.98
N GLY A 378 14.93 -27.29 -6.09
CA GLY A 378 16.35 -27.66 -5.92
C GLY A 378 16.81 -27.78 -4.46
N PRO A 379 18.07 -28.21 -4.25
CA PRO A 379 18.60 -28.58 -2.94
C PRO A 379 18.70 -27.41 -1.95
N HIS A 380 18.79 -26.16 -2.43
CA HIS A 380 18.87 -25.00 -1.55
C HIS A 380 17.48 -24.50 -1.08
N ILE A 381 16.38 -25.08 -1.58
CA ILE A 381 14.99 -24.71 -1.28
C ILE A 381 14.35 -25.74 -0.34
N LYS A 382 14.16 -25.40 0.94
CA LYS A 382 13.57 -26.31 1.95
C LYS A 382 12.05 -26.14 2.12
N PRO A 383 11.34 -27.16 2.66
CA PRO A 383 9.93 -27.03 3.04
C PRO A 383 9.71 -25.89 4.04
N GLY A 384 8.66 -25.08 3.81
CA GLY A 384 8.35 -23.89 4.63
C GLY A 384 9.10 -22.62 4.23
N ALA A 385 10.05 -22.68 3.29
CA ALA A 385 10.69 -21.49 2.74
C ALA A 385 9.68 -20.66 1.95
N GLU A 386 9.63 -19.36 2.22
CA GLU A 386 8.73 -18.44 1.56
C GLU A 386 9.44 -17.68 0.44
N ILE A 387 8.83 -17.68 -0.76
CA ILE A 387 9.35 -16.97 -1.93
C ILE A 387 8.62 -15.63 -2.03
N ARG A 388 9.22 -14.59 -1.45
CA ARG A 388 8.74 -13.19 -1.55
C ARG A 388 9.83 -12.32 -2.17
N ALA A 389 9.47 -11.49 -3.15
CA ALA A 389 10.32 -10.39 -3.58
C ALA A 389 9.59 -9.06 -3.41
N ALA A 390 10.08 -8.24 -2.49
CA ALA A 390 9.77 -6.81 -2.46
C ALA A 390 11.00 -6.09 -3.03
N ASN A 391 10.91 -5.67 -4.29
CA ASN A 391 11.92 -4.96 -5.11
C ASN A 391 13.35 -5.50 -5.02
N ILE A 392 13.77 -6.47 -5.85
CA ILE A 392 15.19 -6.89 -5.90
C ILE A 392 15.70 -7.10 -7.32
N LYS A 393 16.93 -6.62 -7.59
CA LYS A 393 17.81 -7.08 -8.68
C LYS A 393 18.36 -8.53 -8.45
N MET A 394 17.76 -9.34 -7.55
CA MET A 394 17.61 -10.82 -7.53
C MET A 394 17.65 -11.49 -6.12
N LEU A 395 16.95 -12.63 -5.98
CA LEU A 395 16.74 -13.47 -4.78
C LEU A 395 17.62 -14.74 -4.77
N LEU A 396 18.17 -15.11 -3.59
CA LEU A 396 18.90 -16.36 -3.32
C LEU A 396 18.35 -17.02 -2.03
N ILE A 397 17.97 -18.31 -2.09
CA ILE A 397 17.50 -19.09 -0.93
C ILE A 397 18.53 -20.18 -0.61
N LYS A 398 19.02 -20.23 0.63
CA LYS A 398 19.73 -21.36 1.24
C LYS A 398 19.19 -21.58 2.65
N MET A 399 18.73 -22.79 2.98
CA MET A 399 18.42 -23.15 4.35
C MET A 399 19.46 -24.14 4.87
N MET A 400 20.00 -23.94 6.08
CA MET A 400 20.89 -24.89 6.78
C MET A 400 20.31 -25.20 8.17
N SER A 401 20.60 -26.38 8.73
CA SER A 401 20.23 -26.65 10.12
C SER A 401 21.15 -25.87 11.07
N LYS A 402 20.74 -25.71 12.33
CA LYS A 402 21.44 -24.90 13.36
C LYS A 402 22.90 -25.34 13.59
N GLU A 403 23.28 -26.54 13.14
CA GLU A 403 24.57 -27.19 13.37
C GLU A 403 25.61 -26.94 12.26
N GLU A 404 25.23 -26.42 11.08
CA GLU A 404 26.15 -26.25 9.94
C GLU A 404 26.89 -24.89 9.88
N THR A 405 26.78 -24.05 10.92
CA THR A 405 27.29 -22.65 10.87
C THR A 405 28.69 -22.43 11.42
N THR A 406 29.35 -23.44 11.98
CA THR A 406 30.74 -23.30 12.43
C THR A 406 31.72 -23.60 11.30
N GLY A 407 32.15 -22.56 10.57
CA GLY A 407 33.51 -22.54 10.00
C GLY A 407 33.69 -22.45 8.48
N ARG A 408 32.72 -22.03 7.66
CA ARG A 408 32.98 -21.76 6.23
C ARG A 408 32.44 -20.40 5.77
N LYS A 409 33.34 -19.54 5.28
CA LYS A 409 32.98 -18.45 4.35
C LYS A 409 32.47 -19.10 3.06
N LEU A 410 31.29 -18.71 2.60
CA LEU A 410 30.68 -19.23 1.38
C LEU A 410 30.55 -18.09 0.36
N ASP A 411 31.34 -18.17 -0.71
CA ASP A 411 31.22 -17.33 -1.90
C ASP A 411 30.13 -17.92 -2.80
N VAL A 412 28.91 -17.37 -2.78
CA VAL A 412 27.81 -17.88 -3.63
C VAL A 412 27.49 -16.89 -4.74
N THR A 413 27.86 -17.20 -5.98
CA THR A 413 27.56 -16.37 -7.16
C THR A 413 26.19 -16.72 -7.73
N LEU A 414 25.46 -15.72 -8.20
CA LEU A 414 24.13 -15.85 -8.74
C LEU A 414 24.15 -15.73 -10.27
N PHE A 415 23.57 -16.70 -10.97
CA PHE A 415 23.61 -16.75 -12.43
C PHE A 415 22.24 -16.45 -13.03
N GLN A 416 22.22 -15.48 -13.94
CA GLN A 416 21.04 -15.16 -14.74
C GLN A 416 21.21 -15.81 -16.11
N LEU A 417 20.37 -16.79 -16.43
CA LEU A 417 20.34 -17.38 -17.77
C LEU A 417 19.38 -16.55 -18.63
N ALA A 418 19.95 -15.85 -19.61
CA ALA A 418 19.20 -15.14 -20.65
C ALA A 418 18.52 -16.15 -21.59
#